data_AF-A0A2T0B7P1-F1
#
_entry.id   AF-A0A2T0B7P1-F1
#
_cell.length_a   1.000
_cell.length_b   1.000
_cell.length_c   1.000
_cell.angle_alpha   90.00
_cell.angle_beta   90.00
_cell.angle_gamma   90.00
#
_symmetry.space_group_name_H-M   'P 1'
#
loop_
_entity.id
_entity.type
_entity.pdbx_description
1 polymer ?
#
loop_
_entity_poly.entity_id
_entity_poly.type
_entity_poly.pdbx_seq_one_letter_code
_entity_poly.pdbx_strand_id
1 'polypeptide(L)'
;MSKVSCDVIKDLLPLYYDNVCSDDSRKMVEEHLSECSHCKSQLDNIGREINLPKETIEQNLKDGNAIKNIAVFFRHSKLKSFIIGLIGAAALFTIVFLAFTYPIVDVPTDVAKITDVSQLADGRIAYHIQLTDGYELHRIKYNTDENGNFYLTPKRPIIKKKQMIGASGFANMYDTFDDFLKTVYRDKYGANAEIKALYWGNPKDNILIWKKGMNLPKASEQVENECKLYN
;
A
#
# COMPACT_ATOMS: atom_id res chain seq x y z
N MET A 1 52.89 39.04 54.44
CA MET A 1 52.18 38.14 53.52
C MET A 1 50.72 38.56 53.52
N SER A 2 50.13 38.76 52.33
CA SER A 2 48.73 39.20 52.20
C SER A 2 47.81 38.15 52.80
N LYS A 3 46.99 38.52 53.79
CA LYS A 3 45.94 37.62 54.28
C LYS A 3 44.98 37.34 53.13
N VAL A 4 44.82 36.07 52.77
CA VAL A 4 43.85 35.63 51.75
C VAL A 4 42.45 35.97 52.23
N SER A 5 41.59 36.47 51.35
CA SER A 5 40.24 36.90 51.72
C SER A 5 39.37 35.69 52.07
N CYS A 6 38.39 35.90 52.96
CA CYS A 6 37.44 34.85 53.33
C CYS A 6 36.66 34.32 52.12
N ASP A 7 36.44 35.14 51.09
CA ASP A 7 35.66 34.73 49.91
C ASP A 7 36.42 33.73 49.05
N VAL A 8 37.73 33.94 48.84
CA VAL A 8 38.59 32.95 48.16
C VAL A 8 38.63 31.64 48.96
N ILE A 9 38.66 31.72 50.29
CA ILE A 9 38.65 30.51 51.12
C ILE A 9 37.31 29.78 51.02
N LYS A 10 36.17 30.49 51.07
CA LYS A 10 34.83 29.91 50.89
C LYS A 10 34.70 29.15 49.59
N ASP A 11 35.19 29.71 48.49
CA ASP A 11 35.16 29.06 47.18
C ASP A 11 35.98 27.76 47.17
N LEU A 12 37.05 27.70 47.97
CA LEU A 12 37.92 26.53 48.11
C LEU A 12 37.45 25.51 49.14
N LEU A 13 36.57 25.88 50.09
CA LEU A 13 36.14 24.99 51.18
C LEU A 13 35.52 23.66 50.69
N PRO A 14 34.66 23.62 49.66
CA PRO A 14 34.11 22.34 49.15
C PRO A 14 35.21 21.43 48.58
N LEU A 15 36.15 22.01 47.82
CA LEU A 15 37.27 21.27 47.23
C LEU A 15 38.27 20.77 48.29
N TYR A 16 38.45 21.56 49.35
CA TYR A 16 39.23 21.19 50.53
C TYR A 16 38.55 20.04 51.29
N TYR A 17 37.23 20.12 51.51
CA TYR A 17 36.44 19.08 52.18
C TYR A 17 36.48 17.75 51.43
N ASP A 18 36.32 17.77 50.11
CA ASP A 18 36.40 16.60 49.24
C ASP A 18 37.83 16.09 49.03
N ASN A 19 38.85 16.74 49.62
CA ASN A 19 40.27 16.46 49.47
C ASN A 19 40.81 16.48 48.02
N VAL A 20 40.16 17.23 47.13
CA VAL A 20 40.52 17.32 45.69
C VAL A 20 41.31 18.59 45.31
N CYS A 21 41.61 19.47 46.27
CA CYS A 21 42.45 20.64 46.04
C CYS A 21 43.96 20.29 46.05
N SER A 22 44.77 21.12 45.38
CA SER A 22 46.24 20.98 45.39
C SER A 22 46.85 21.22 46.77
N ASP A 23 48.06 20.73 47.04
CA ASP A 23 48.74 20.91 48.32
C ASP A 23 48.98 22.39 48.66
N ASP A 24 49.28 23.22 47.65
CA ASP A 24 49.43 24.67 47.82
C ASP A 24 48.10 25.33 48.24
N SER A 25 46.99 24.93 47.62
CA SER A 25 45.65 25.41 47.97
C SER A 25 45.23 24.91 49.36
N ARG A 26 45.57 23.67 49.71
CA ARG A 26 45.28 23.06 51.01
C ARG A 26 45.97 23.81 52.13
N LYS A 27 47.27 24.05 52.01
CA LYS A 27 48.06 24.81 52.99
C LYS A 27 47.52 26.22 53.19
N MET A 28 47.13 26.88 52.10
CA MET A 28 46.50 28.21 52.14
C MET A 28 45.18 28.21 52.93
N VAL A 29 44.35 27.18 52.75
CA VAL A 29 43.08 27.02 53.48
C VAL A 29 43.34 26.72 54.95
N GLU A 30 44.27 25.82 55.29
CA GLU A 30 44.63 25.47 56.67
C GLU A 30 45.16 26.68 57.45
N GLU A 31 46.06 27.46 56.85
CA GLU A 31 46.59 28.68 57.46
C GLU A 31 45.45 29.67 57.78
N HIS A 32 44.50 29.86 56.87
CA HIS A 32 43.36 30.75 57.10
C HIS A 32 42.36 30.21 58.14
N LEU A 33 42.08 28.91 58.14
CA LEU A 33 41.19 28.26 59.10
C LEU A 33 41.72 28.32 60.54
N SER A 34 43.05 28.42 60.71
CA SER A 34 43.68 28.60 62.02
C SER A 34 43.35 29.97 62.66
N GLU A 35 43.09 30.99 61.84
CA GLU A 35 42.85 32.36 62.29
C GLU A 35 41.38 32.81 62.17
N CYS A 36 40.55 32.12 61.39
CA CYS A 36 39.18 32.55 61.05
C CYS A 36 38.10 31.56 61.51
N SER A 37 37.41 31.90 62.60
CA SER A 37 36.30 31.11 63.15
C SER A 37 35.09 31.02 62.21
N HIS A 38 34.86 32.04 61.39
CA HIS A 38 33.76 32.05 60.41
C HIS A 38 33.96 31.00 59.32
N CYS A 39 35.15 30.96 58.70
CA CYS A 39 35.47 29.97 57.66
C CYS A 39 35.49 28.54 58.23
N LYS A 40 35.91 28.38 59.51
CA LYS A 40 35.83 27.10 60.22
C LYS A 40 34.39 26.61 60.37
N SER A 41 33.47 27.49 60.80
CA SER A 41 32.05 27.14 60.89
C SER A 41 31.44 26.81 59.52
N GLN A 42 31.85 27.48 58.45
CA GLN A 42 31.38 27.15 57.11
C GLN A 42 31.87 25.78 56.65
N LEU A 43 33.12 25.41 56.95
CA LEU A 43 33.64 24.07 56.68
C LEU A 43 32.83 23.00 57.44
N ASP A 44 32.54 23.23 58.72
CA ASP A 44 31.71 22.32 59.52
C ASP A 44 30.29 22.16 58.92
N ASN A 45 29.75 23.24 58.33
CA ASN A 45 28.44 23.22 57.68
C ASN A 45 28.44 22.42 56.36
N ILE A 46 29.56 22.40 55.63
CA ILE A 46 29.73 21.57 54.43
C ILE A 46 29.76 20.10 54.82
N GLY A 47 30.43 19.78 55.94
CA GLY A 47 30.53 18.41 56.44
C GLY A 47 29.30 17.86 57.14
N ARG A 48 28.24 18.66 57.31
CA ARG A 48 26.96 18.16 57.82
C ARG A 48 26.29 17.33 56.73
N GLU A 49 26.13 16.04 57.01
CA GLU A 49 25.31 15.15 56.18
C GLU A 49 23.94 15.80 55.93
N ILE A 50 23.62 16.02 54.66
CA ILE A 50 22.27 16.37 54.24
C ILE A 50 21.42 15.11 54.42
N ASN A 51 20.91 14.93 55.64
CA ASN A 51 19.96 13.87 55.97
C ASN A 51 18.62 14.21 55.35
N LEU A 52 18.47 13.89 54.06
CA LEU A 52 17.16 13.91 53.41
C LEU A 52 16.29 12.83 54.08
N PRO A 53 15.08 13.17 54.56
CA PRO A 53 14.16 12.19 55.08
C PRO A 53 13.94 11.06 54.07
N LYS A 54 13.92 9.80 54.52
CA LYS A 54 13.67 8.65 53.64
C LYS A 54 12.37 8.80 52.84
N GLU A 55 11.36 9.43 53.44
CA GLU A 55 10.10 9.80 52.78
C GLU A 55 10.32 10.70 51.56
N THR A 56 11.22 11.68 51.62
CA THR A 56 11.53 12.58 50.48
C THR A 56 12.22 11.82 49.34
N ILE A 57 13.09 10.87 49.65
CA ILE A 57 13.76 10.02 48.65
C ILE A 57 12.73 9.09 47.97
N GLU A 58 11.85 8.46 48.75
CA GLU A 58 10.78 7.61 48.22
C GLU A 58 9.78 8.40 47.38
N GLN A 59 9.42 9.61 47.79
CA GLN A 59 8.54 10.51 47.05
C GLN A 59 9.15 10.85 45.68
N ASN A 60 10.42 11.27 45.66
CA ASN A 60 11.13 11.62 44.42
C ASN A 60 11.25 10.43 43.46
N LEU A 61 11.46 9.21 43.98
CA LEU A 61 11.50 7.99 43.17
C LEU A 61 10.11 7.62 42.61
N LYS A 62 9.04 7.81 43.40
CA LYS A 62 7.65 7.62 42.95
C LYS A 62 7.29 8.63 41.87
N ASP A 63 7.66 9.90 42.03
CA ASP A 63 7.41 10.97 41.07
C ASP A 63 8.16 10.71 39.75
N GLY A 64 9.43 10.31 39.83
CA GLY A 64 10.22 9.91 38.65
C GLY A 64 9.61 8.71 37.90
N ASN A 65 9.08 7.72 38.64
CA ASN A 65 8.39 6.57 38.04
C ASN A 65 7.04 6.97 37.42
N ALA A 66 6.28 7.89 38.03
CA ALA A 66 5.04 8.40 37.46
C ALA A 66 5.27 9.12 36.12
N ILE A 67 6.30 9.96 36.04
CA ILE A 67 6.70 10.66 34.81
C ILE A 67 7.11 9.65 33.72
N LYS A 68 7.89 8.62 34.09
CA LYS A 68 8.30 7.56 33.15
C LYS A 68 7.10 6.77 32.60
N ASN A 69 6.13 6.45 33.46
CA ASN A 69 4.91 5.74 33.05
C ASN A 69 4.04 6.58 32.10
N ILE A 70 3.95 7.89 32.34
CA ILE A 70 3.28 8.83 31.44
C ILE A 70 3.97 8.86 30.08
N ALA A 71 5.30 8.96 30.03
CA ALA A 71 6.06 8.95 28.78
C ALA A 71 5.87 7.65 27.97
N VAL A 72 5.87 6.49 28.65
CA VAL A 72 5.60 5.19 28.04
C VAL A 72 4.18 5.14 27.46
N PHE A 73 3.18 5.60 28.22
CA PHE A 73 1.79 5.66 27.75
C PHE A 73 1.64 6.54 26.50
N PHE A 74 2.24 7.73 26.48
CA PHE A 74 2.24 8.60 25.30
C PHE A 74 2.90 7.93 24.09
N ARG A 75 4.03 7.23 24.28
CA ARG A 75 4.68 6.48 23.20
C ARG A 75 3.80 5.36 22.65
N HIS A 76 3.10 4.61 23.50
CA HIS A 76 2.15 3.57 23.07
C HIS A 76 0.93 4.17 22.33
N SER A 77 0.40 5.29 22.80
CA SER A 77 -0.72 5.99 22.16
C SER A 77 -0.36 6.54 20.77
N LYS A 78 0.84 7.11 20.62
CA LYS A 78 1.37 7.57 19.33
C LYS A 78 1.61 6.41 18.37
N LEU A 79 2.15 5.29 18.86
CA LEU A 79 2.34 4.08 18.04
C LEU A 79 1.01 3.50 17.55
N LYS A 80 -0.01 3.43 18.42
CA LYS A 80 -1.37 2.99 18.02
C LYS A 80 -1.94 3.86 16.91
N SER A 81 -1.82 5.18 17.05
CA SER A 81 -2.30 6.13 16.04
C SER A 81 -1.55 5.99 14.71
N PHE A 82 -0.23 5.77 14.77
CA PHE A 82 0.59 5.53 13.58
C PHE A 82 0.21 4.23 12.87
N ILE A 83 -0.01 3.14 13.60
CA ILE A 83 -0.45 1.85 13.04
C ILE A 83 -1.81 2.00 12.36
N ILE A 84 -2.77 2.68 12.99
CA ILE A 84 -4.09 2.93 12.39
C ILE A 84 -3.95 3.75 11.10
N GLY A 85 -3.11 4.79 11.11
CA GLY A 85 -2.82 5.58 9.92
C GLY A 85 -2.18 4.75 8.79
N LEU A 86 -1.22 3.89 9.12
CA LEU A 86 -0.56 3.00 8.16
C LEU A 86 -1.55 2.01 7.54
N ILE A 87 -2.41 1.40 8.36
CA ILE A 87 -3.47 0.49 7.88
C ILE A 87 -4.45 1.24 6.97
N GLY A 88 -4.88 2.44 7.37
CA GLY A 88 -5.76 3.27 6.57
C GLY A 88 -5.15 3.65 5.21
N ALA A 89 -3.88 4.05 5.20
CA ALA A 89 -3.14 4.38 3.98
C ALA A 89 -2.97 3.15 3.07
N ALA A 90 -2.61 1.99 3.64
CA ALA A 90 -2.47 0.74 2.89
C ALA A 90 -3.81 0.28 2.30
N ALA A 91 -4.90 0.40 3.06
CA ALA A 91 -6.25 0.09 2.58
C ALA A 91 -6.65 1.01 1.41
N LEU A 92 -6.43 2.32 1.55
CA LEU A 92 -6.71 3.29 0.48
C LEU A 92 -5.90 2.97 -0.78
N PHE A 93 -4.59 2.71 -0.63
CA PHE A 93 -3.72 2.36 -1.75
C PHE A 93 -4.19 1.07 -2.44
N THR A 94 -4.62 0.07 -1.67
CA THR A 94 -5.15 -1.18 -2.20
C THR A 94 -6.42 -0.94 -3.01
N ILE A 95 -7.36 -0.13 -2.53
CA ILE A 95 -8.59 0.20 -3.24
C ILE A 95 -8.29 0.88 -4.58
N VAL A 96 -7.40 1.88 -4.58
CA VAL A 96 -6.98 2.57 -5.80
C VAL A 96 -6.31 1.60 -6.76
N PHE A 97 -5.38 0.78 -6.26
CA PHE A 97 -4.69 -0.22 -7.06
C PHE A 97 -5.66 -1.21 -7.73
N LEU A 98 -6.65 -1.71 -6.99
CA LEU A 98 -7.69 -2.58 -7.54
C LEU A 98 -8.57 -1.86 -8.58
N ALA A 99 -8.90 -0.59 -8.36
CA ALA A 99 -9.69 0.19 -9.33
C ALA A 99 -8.97 0.37 -10.69
N PHE A 100 -7.64 0.39 -10.69
CA PHE A 100 -6.81 0.47 -11.90
C PHE A 100 -6.56 -0.89 -12.58
N THR A 101 -6.56 -1.98 -11.82
CA THR A 101 -6.07 -3.28 -12.31
C THR A 101 -7.16 -4.33 -12.48
N TYR A 102 -8.24 -4.28 -11.69
CA TYR A 102 -9.20 -5.37 -11.62
C TYR A 102 -10.37 -5.12 -12.59
N PRO A 103 -10.56 -5.93 -13.65
CA PRO A 103 -11.54 -5.67 -14.69
C PRO A 103 -12.94 -6.15 -14.30
N ILE A 104 -13.71 -5.29 -13.62
CA ILE A 104 -15.06 -5.62 -13.12
C ILE A 104 -16.20 -5.01 -13.95
N VAL A 105 -15.92 -3.91 -14.64
CA VAL A 105 -16.93 -3.12 -15.37
C VAL A 105 -17.15 -3.74 -16.74
N ASP A 106 -18.42 -3.97 -17.11
CA ASP A 106 -18.79 -4.38 -18.47
C ASP A 106 -18.49 -3.25 -19.46
N VAL A 107 -17.89 -3.59 -20.59
CA VAL A 107 -17.79 -2.66 -21.71
C VAL A 107 -19.16 -2.64 -22.40
N PRO A 108 -19.82 -1.47 -22.47
CA PRO A 108 -21.09 -1.35 -23.18
C PRO A 108 -20.96 -1.70 -24.66
N THR A 109 -22.04 -2.16 -25.28
CA THR A 109 -21.97 -2.55 -26.70
C THR A 109 -21.98 -1.39 -27.68
N ASP A 110 -22.46 -0.22 -27.26
CA ASP A 110 -22.51 1.01 -28.09
C ASP A 110 -21.12 1.49 -28.54
N VAL A 111 -20.08 1.17 -27.78
CA VAL A 111 -18.68 1.48 -28.12
C VAL A 111 -18.00 0.35 -28.91
N ALA A 112 -18.68 -0.76 -29.19
CA ALA A 112 -18.14 -1.90 -29.93
C ALA A 112 -18.78 -2.03 -31.32
N LYS A 113 -17.95 -2.28 -32.32
CA LYS A 113 -18.38 -2.60 -33.68
C LYS A 113 -17.93 -4.01 -34.03
N ILE A 114 -18.90 -4.85 -34.39
CA ILE A 114 -18.65 -6.19 -34.94
C ILE A 114 -18.83 -6.09 -36.45
N THR A 115 -17.79 -6.48 -37.19
CA THR A 115 -17.76 -6.42 -38.66
C THR A 115 -17.16 -7.69 -39.23
N ASP A 116 -17.27 -7.86 -40.55
CA ASP A 116 -16.63 -8.93 -41.32
C ASP A 116 -16.82 -10.35 -40.72
N VAL A 117 -18.07 -10.66 -40.34
CA VAL A 117 -18.43 -12.00 -39.87
C VAL A 117 -18.47 -12.94 -41.07
N SER A 118 -17.57 -13.92 -41.09
CA SER A 118 -17.37 -14.82 -42.23
C SER A 118 -17.01 -16.23 -41.77
N GLN A 119 -17.14 -17.20 -42.68
CA GLN A 119 -16.75 -18.58 -42.44
C GLN A 119 -15.39 -18.89 -43.07
N LEU A 120 -14.46 -19.36 -42.26
CA LEU A 120 -13.13 -19.82 -42.67
C LEU A 120 -13.23 -21.15 -43.45
N ALA A 121 -12.19 -21.49 -44.21
CA ALA A 121 -12.09 -22.72 -44.99
C ALA A 121 -12.16 -23.99 -44.12
N ASP A 122 -11.75 -23.91 -42.85
CA ASP A 122 -11.85 -25.00 -41.86
C ASP A 122 -13.23 -25.10 -41.18
N GLY A 123 -14.15 -24.19 -41.52
CA GLY A 123 -15.52 -24.15 -41.01
C GLY A 123 -15.71 -23.33 -39.74
N ARG A 124 -14.65 -22.82 -39.11
CA ARG A 124 -14.75 -21.86 -38.00
C ARG A 124 -15.35 -20.54 -38.47
N ILE A 125 -15.94 -19.79 -37.55
CA ILE A 125 -16.51 -18.48 -37.83
C ILE A 125 -15.55 -17.42 -37.35
N ALA A 126 -15.08 -16.57 -38.26
CA ALA A 126 -14.27 -15.40 -37.95
C ALA A 126 -15.15 -14.16 -37.84
N TYR A 127 -14.75 -13.23 -36.97
CA TYR A 127 -15.40 -11.94 -36.82
C TYR A 127 -14.39 -10.90 -36.36
N HIS A 128 -14.56 -9.68 -36.85
CA HIS A 128 -13.72 -8.55 -36.47
C HIS A 128 -14.39 -7.72 -35.38
N ILE A 129 -13.63 -7.36 -34.35
CA ILE A 129 -14.08 -6.50 -33.26
C ILE A 129 -13.26 -5.22 -33.26
N GLN A 130 -13.95 -4.09 -33.25
CA GLN A 130 -13.33 -2.77 -33.07
C GLN A 130 -14.01 -1.99 -31.94
N LEU A 131 -13.24 -1.55 -30.95
CA LEU A 131 -13.67 -0.60 -29.92
C LEU A 131 -13.43 0.83 -30.40
N THR A 132 -14.42 1.69 -30.20
CA THR A 132 -14.45 3.05 -30.75
C THR A 132 -14.22 4.13 -29.70
N ASP A 133 -14.14 3.78 -28.42
CA ASP A 133 -13.98 4.72 -27.31
C ASP A 133 -12.52 5.03 -26.95
N GLY A 134 -11.55 4.43 -27.65
CA GLY A 134 -10.11 4.69 -27.49
C GLY A 134 -9.49 4.10 -26.22
N TYR A 135 -10.18 3.17 -25.57
CA TYR A 135 -9.70 2.49 -24.37
C TYR A 135 -9.41 1.01 -24.63
N GLU A 136 -8.48 0.46 -23.86
CA GLU A 136 -8.09 -0.94 -23.97
C GLU A 136 -9.13 -1.87 -23.35
N LEU A 137 -9.26 -3.06 -23.95
CA LEU A 137 -9.94 -4.19 -23.34
C LEU A 137 -8.95 -5.00 -22.51
N HIS A 138 -9.33 -5.37 -21.29
CA HIS A 138 -8.45 -6.08 -20.36
C HIS A 138 -8.75 -7.58 -20.28
N ARG A 139 -10.02 -7.97 -20.38
CA ARG A 139 -10.43 -9.37 -20.28
C ARG A 139 -11.77 -9.59 -20.98
N ILE A 140 -11.97 -10.78 -21.54
CA ILE A 140 -13.30 -11.28 -21.91
C ILE A 140 -13.74 -12.31 -20.85
N LYS A 141 -14.93 -12.12 -20.30
CA LYS A 141 -15.60 -13.08 -19.41
C LYS A 141 -16.61 -13.88 -20.22
N TYR A 142 -16.64 -15.18 -20.02
CA TYR A 142 -17.61 -16.05 -20.68
C TYR A 142 -18.86 -16.22 -19.81
N ASN A 143 -20.00 -15.88 -20.41
CA ASN A 143 -21.31 -16.03 -19.82
C ASN A 143 -22.12 -16.94 -20.75
N THR A 144 -22.92 -17.84 -20.19
CA THR A 144 -23.66 -18.85 -20.96
C THR A 144 -25.00 -19.13 -20.31
N ASP A 145 -25.97 -19.59 -21.10
CA ASP A 145 -27.24 -20.13 -20.62
C ASP A 145 -27.53 -21.53 -21.15
N GLU A 146 -28.54 -22.21 -20.61
CA GLU A 146 -28.94 -23.57 -21.00
C GLU A 146 -29.56 -23.64 -22.41
N ASN A 147 -29.94 -22.49 -22.98
CA ASN A 147 -30.63 -22.44 -24.27
C ASN A 147 -29.66 -22.55 -25.46
N GLY A 148 -28.36 -22.45 -25.22
CA GLY A 148 -27.33 -22.43 -26.27
C GLY A 148 -26.75 -21.05 -26.54
N ASN A 149 -27.04 -20.03 -25.73
CA ASN A 149 -26.44 -18.71 -25.93
C ASN A 149 -25.09 -18.60 -25.22
N PHE A 150 -24.08 -18.14 -25.95
CA PHE A 150 -22.75 -17.88 -25.45
C PHE A 150 -22.44 -16.39 -25.58
N TYR A 151 -22.06 -15.75 -24.48
CA TYR A 151 -21.82 -14.32 -24.38
C TYR A 151 -20.34 -14.08 -24.06
N LEU A 152 -19.66 -13.40 -24.98
CA LEU A 152 -18.32 -12.87 -24.82
C LEU A 152 -18.44 -11.49 -24.17
N THR A 153 -18.35 -11.45 -22.85
CA THR A 153 -18.58 -10.22 -22.07
C THR A 153 -17.26 -9.48 -21.85
N PRO A 154 -16.97 -8.41 -22.62
CA PRO A 154 -15.77 -7.60 -22.41
C PRO A 154 -15.79 -6.88 -21.05
N LYS A 155 -14.67 -6.95 -20.33
CA LYS A 155 -14.47 -6.36 -19.02
C LYS A 155 -13.27 -5.41 -18.99
N ARG A 156 -13.42 -4.29 -18.29
CA ARG A 156 -12.36 -3.31 -18.03
C ARG A 156 -12.31 -2.85 -16.58
N PRO A 157 -11.17 -2.33 -16.10
CA PRO A 157 -11.08 -1.70 -14.80
C PRO A 157 -11.96 -0.44 -14.72
N ILE A 158 -12.24 0.01 -13.49
CA ILE A 158 -13.01 1.24 -13.26
C ILE A 158 -12.28 2.43 -13.90
N ILE A 159 -10.97 2.52 -13.67
CA ILE A 159 -10.14 3.54 -14.29
C ILE A 159 -9.61 3.01 -15.61
N LYS A 160 -10.21 3.49 -16.70
CA LYS A 160 -9.90 3.05 -18.06
C LYS A 160 -8.47 3.42 -18.46
N LYS A 161 -7.77 2.50 -19.13
CA LYS A 161 -6.47 2.76 -19.76
C LYS A 161 -6.66 3.09 -21.22
N LYS A 162 -6.05 4.21 -21.66
CA LYS A 162 -6.07 4.59 -23.08
C LYS A 162 -5.27 3.58 -23.88
N GLN A 163 -5.73 3.30 -25.08
CA GLN A 163 -5.01 2.45 -26.02
C GLN A 163 -3.67 3.07 -26.39
N MET A 164 -2.59 2.29 -26.28
CA MET A 164 -1.29 2.71 -26.83
C MET A 164 -1.35 2.77 -28.37
N ILE A 165 -0.82 3.86 -28.94
CA ILE A 165 -0.75 4.06 -30.39
C ILE A 165 0.12 2.96 -31.00
N GLY A 166 -0.45 2.18 -31.93
CA GLY A 166 0.25 1.09 -32.63
C GLY A 166 0.22 -0.27 -31.92
N ALA A 167 -0.40 -0.37 -30.73
CA ALA A 167 -0.61 -1.66 -30.08
C ALA A 167 -1.90 -2.31 -30.60
N SER A 168 -1.76 -3.47 -31.27
CA SER A 168 -2.84 -4.41 -31.62
C SER A 168 -3.36 -5.11 -30.37
N GLY A 169 -3.83 -4.34 -29.38
CA GLY A 169 -4.53 -4.88 -28.23
C GLY A 169 -5.91 -5.43 -28.63
N PHE A 170 -6.59 -6.04 -27.66
CA PHE A 170 -7.96 -6.59 -27.78
C PHE A 170 -9.07 -5.58 -28.20
N ALA A 171 -8.70 -4.38 -28.64
CA ALA A 171 -9.59 -3.31 -29.06
C ALA A 171 -9.77 -3.25 -30.59
N ASN A 172 -8.93 -3.90 -31.40
CA ASN A 172 -9.09 -3.95 -32.85
C ASN A 172 -8.43 -5.22 -33.40
N MET A 173 -9.20 -6.29 -33.58
CA MET A 173 -8.67 -7.61 -33.97
C MET A 173 -9.74 -8.52 -34.58
N TYR A 174 -9.28 -9.54 -35.29
CA TYR A 174 -10.09 -10.72 -35.59
C TYR A 174 -10.03 -11.72 -34.44
N ASP A 175 -11.15 -12.38 -34.21
CA ASP A 175 -11.27 -13.51 -33.31
C ASP A 175 -12.12 -14.60 -33.98
N THR A 176 -12.10 -15.82 -33.44
CA THR A 176 -12.79 -16.97 -34.01
C THR A 176 -13.70 -17.66 -33.01
N PHE A 177 -14.87 -18.08 -33.48
CA PHE A 177 -15.66 -19.08 -32.77
C PHE A 177 -15.01 -20.45 -32.96
N ASP A 178 -14.14 -20.79 -32.02
CA ASP A 178 -13.26 -21.96 -32.07
C ASP A 178 -13.77 -23.15 -31.23
N ASP A 179 -12.96 -24.20 -31.18
CA ASP A 179 -13.27 -25.39 -30.40
C ASP A 179 -13.08 -25.20 -28.90
N PHE A 180 -12.30 -24.21 -28.47
CA PHE A 180 -12.16 -23.87 -27.07
C PHE A 180 -13.49 -23.37 -26.50
N LEU A 181 -14.18 -22.45 -27.18
CA LEU A 181 -15.50 -21.98 -26.72
C LEU A 181 -16.54 -23.11 -26.66
N LYS A 182 -16.50 -24.04 -27.62
CA LYS A 182 -17.37 -25.24 -27.60
C LYS A 182 -17.06 -26.13 -26.39
N THR A 183 -15.79 -26.29 -26.06
CA THR A 183 -15.33 -27.07 -24.89
C THR A 183 -15.82 -26.44 -23.59
N VAL A 184 -15.62 -25.13 -23.42
CA VAL A 184 -16.12 -24.37 -22.26
C VAL A 184 -17.62 -24.57 -22.03
N TYR A 185 -18.40 -24.59 -23.11
CA TYR A 185 -19.84 -24.81 -23.03
C TYR A 185 -20.20 -26.25 -22.66
N ARG A 186 -19.56 -27.25 -23.28
CA ARG A 186 -19.79 -28.67 -22.99
C ARG A 186 -19.38 -29.06 -21.57
N ASP A 187 -18.30 -28.49 -21.04
CA ASP A 187 -17.87 -28.74 -19.66
C ASP A 187 -18.94 -28.31 -18.64
N LYS A 188 -19.75 -27.30 -19.00
CA LYS A 188 -20.80 -26.78 -18.12
C LYS A 188 -22.15 -27.46 -18.31
N TYR A 189 -22.55 -27.81 -19.53
CA TYR A 189 -23.89 -28.31 -19.85
C TYR A 189 -23.92 -29.77 -20.33
N GLY A 190 -22.77 -30.44 -20.41
CA GLY A 190 -22.62 -31.83 -20.83
C GLY A 190 -22.03 -32.00 -22.23
N ALA A 191 -21.48 -33.19 -22.51
CA ALA A 191 -20.73 -33.49 -23.74
C ALA A 191 -21.52 -33.26 -25.05
N ASN A 192 -22.85 -33.44 -25.01
CA ASN A 192 -23.73 -33.26 -26.16
C ASN A 192 -24.31 -31.84 -26.28
N ALA A 193 -23.96 -30.94 -25.36
CA ALA A 193 -24.45 -29.57 -25.38
C ALA A 193 -23.81 -28.77 -26.53
N GLU A 194 -24.63 -27.98 -27.22
CA GLU A 194 -24.23 -27.21 -28.39
C GLU A 194 -24.57 -25.73 -28.22
N ILE A 195 -23.61 -24.87 -28.58
CA ILE A 195 -23.83 -23.43 -28.70
C ILE A 195 -24.67 -23.17 -29.96
N LYS A 196 -25.80 -22.49 -29.78
CA LYS A 196 -26.73 -22.10 -30.85
C LYS A 196 -26.56 -20.66 -31.30
N ALA A 197 -26.03 -19.80 -30.43
CA ALA A 197 -25.75 -18.42 -30.77
C ALA A 197 -24.58 -17.85 -29.95
N LEU A 198 -23.78 -17.00 -30.61
CA LEU A 198 -22.63 -16.32 -30.06
C LEU A 198 -22.90 -14.80 -30.07
N TYR A 199 -22.66 -14.15 -28.94
CA TYR A 199 -22.91 -12.74 -28.73
C TYR A 199 -21.68 -12.04 -28.17
N TRP A 200 -21.48 -10.79 -28.58
CA TRP A 200 -20.58 -9.84 -27.91
C TRP A 200 -21.35 -9.03 -26.89
N GLY A 201 -20.87 -8.93 -25.65
CA GLY A 201 -21.56 -8.23 -24.56
C GLY A 201 -22.08 -9.17 -23.47
N ASN A 202 -23.00 -8.66 -22.66
CA ASN A 202 -23.64 -9.41 -21.56
C ASN A 202 -25.11 -9.73 -21.91
N PRO A 203 -25.79 -10.61 -21.14
CA PRO A 203 -27.17 -11.01 -21.47
C PRO A 203 -28.20 -9.88 -21.55
N LYS A 204 -27.93 -8.70 -20.97
CA LYS A 204 -28.82 -7.53 -21.01
C LYS A 204 -28.44 -6.50 -22.09
N ASP A 205 -27.17 -6.47 -22.49
CA ASP A 205 -26.61 -5.55 -23.49
C ASP A 205 -25.64 -6.33 -24.38
N ASN A 206 -26.09 -6.74 -25.57
CA ASN A 206 -25.34 -7.60 -26.48
C ASN A 206 -25.57 -7.31 -27.97
N ILE A 207 -24.60 -7.73 -28.77
CA ILE A 207 -24.63 -7.76 -30.24
C ILE A 207 -24.52 -9.22 -30.68
N LEU A 208 -25.42 -9.66 -31.55
CA LEU A 208 -25.35 -11.00 -32.15
C LEU A 208 -24.17 -11.07 -33.14
N ILE A 209 -23.22 -11.99 -32.90
CA ILE A 209 -22.12 -12.30 -33.83
C ILE A 209 -22.58 -13.38 -34.79
N TRP A 210 -23.07 -14.51 -34.25
CA TRP A 210 -23.44 -15.68 -35.04
C TRP A 210 -24.61 -16.42 -34.41
N LYS A 211 -25.44 -17.05 -35.25
CA LYS A 211 -26.44 -18.03 -34.82
C LYS A 211 -26.47 -19.23 -35.75
N LYS A 212 -26.81 -20.39 -35.21
CA LYS A 212 -26.97 -21.62 -35.98
C LYS A 212 -27.95 -21.41 -37.14
N GLY A 213 -27.54 -21.79 -38.34
CA GLY A 213 -28.31 -21.60 -39.57
C GLY A 213 -28.18 -20.20 -40.21
N MET A 214 -27.34 -19.31 -39.66
CA MET A 214 -26.98 -18.06 -40.32
C MET A 214 -26.13 -18.35 -41.56
N ASN A 215 -26.52 -17.80 -42.71
CA ASN A 215 -25.71 -17.88 -43.93
C ASN A 215 -24.60 -16.84 -43.86
N LEU A 216 -23.35 -17.27 -43.85
CA LEU A 216 -22.18 -16.39 -43.76
C LEU A 216 -21.41 -16.38 -45.09
N PRO A 217 -20.85 -15.24 -45.49
CA PRO A 217 -19.91 -15.21 -46.60
C PRO A 217 -18.65 -16.02 -46.28
N LYS A 218 -17.96 -16.50 -47.32
CA LYS A 218 -16.62 -17.08 -47.16
C LYS A 218 -15.63 -15.99 -46.75
N ALA A 219 -14.71 -16.35 -45.87
CA ALA A 219 -13.64 -15.46 -45.47
C ALA A 219 -12.71 -15.12 -46.65
N SER A 220 -12.16 -13.91 -46.64
CA SER A 220 -11.13 -13.50 -47.59
C SER A 220 -9.77 -14.10 -47.22
N GLU A 221 -8.82 -14.15 -48.15
CA GLU A 221 -7.46 -14.62 -47.87
C GLU A 221 -6.77 -13.79 -46.76
N GLN A 222 -7.11 -12.50 -46.65
CA GLN A 222 -6.58 -11.65 -45.58
C GLN A 222 -7.08 -12.13 -44.21
N VAL A 223 -8.39 -12.35 -44.08
CA VAL A 223 -9.00 -12.84 -42.82
C VAL A 223 -8.44 -14.21 -42.45
N GLU A 224 -8.30 -15.10 -43.43
CA GLU A 224 -7.69 -16.42 -43.24
C GLU A 224 -6.27 -16.32 -42.68
N ASN A 225 -5.47 -15.38 -43.16
CA ASN A 225 -4.10 -15.19 -42.68
C ASN A 225 -4.06 -14.52 -41.30
N GLU A 226 -4.91 -13.52 -41.06
CA GLU A 226 -5.00 -12.86 -39.75
C GLU A 226 -5.44 -13.85 -38.66
N CYS A 227 -6.46 -14.69 -38.90
CA CYS A 227 -6.93 -15.68 -37.93
C CYS A 227 -5.96 -16.86 -37.70
N LYS A 228 -4.96 -17.05 -38.57
CA LYS A 228 -3.88 -18.05 -38.39
C LYS A 228 -2.72 -17.55 -37.54
N LEU A 229 -2.52 -16.23 -37.43
CA LEU A 229 -1.39 -15.66 -36.69
C LEU A 229 -1.61 -15.65 -35.17
N TYR A 230 -2.87 -15.76 -34.73
CA TYR A 230 -3.27 -15.59 -33.33
C TYR A 230 -3.83 -16.87 -32.66
N ASN A 231 -3.82 -18.01 -33.36
CA ASN A 231 -4.25 -19.34 -32.89
C ASN A 231 -3.19 -20.39 -33.20
#